data_AF-A0A7J6PRT2-F1
#
_entry.id   AF-A0A7J6PRT2-F1
#
_cell.length_a   1.000
_cell.length_b   1.000
_cell.length_c   1.000
_cell.angle_alpha   90.00
_cell.angle_beta   90.00
_cell.angle_gamma   90.00
#
_symmetry.space_group_name_H-M   'P 1'
#
loop_
_entity.id
_entity.type
_entity.pdbx_description
1 polymer ?
#
loop_
_entity_poly.entity_id
_entity_poly.type
_entity_poly.pdbx_seq_one_letter_code
_entity_poly.pdbx_strand_id
1 'polypeptide(L)'
;CTGCSVPTLETAVQRAGEAGHLFIASAGNKKNDNDATPTIPCGFNLDNIICVAATDANDVLLSNSNYGATTVDLAAPGGSIYSTKPSNTYAYMSGTSMAVPMVAGAAALMLVARPLATAAQIKSSILSSVEAVTGLQGKCASGGRLDVDAALTSITSTVSASSITTTTISRTIGEACFPHNT
;
A
#
# COMPACT_ATOMS: atom_id res chain seq x y z
N CYS A 1 -17.98 -25.68 -22.51
CA CYS A 1 -17.60 -25.86 -21.09
C CYS A 1 -18.53 -25.01 -20.23
N THR A 2 -19.68 -25.55 -19.83
CA THR A 2 -20.63 -24.92 -18.90
C THR A 2 -20.08 -25.09 -17.49
N GLY A 3 -19.48 -24.04 -16.92
CA GLY A 3 -18.88 -24.09 -15.57
C GLY A 3 -17.75 -23.08 -15.31
N CYS A 4 -17.28 -22.34 -16.31
CA CYS A 4 -16.29 -21.29 -16.11
C CYS A 4 -17.01 -19.95 -15.85
N SER A 5 -17.56 -19.76 -14.65
CA SER A 5 -17.94 -18.40 -14.24
C SER A 5 -16.66 -17.60 -14.06
N VAL A 6 -16.51 -16.53 -14.84
CA VAL A 6 -15.48 -15.53 -14.55
C VAL A 6 -15.76 -15.00 -13.14
N PRO A 7 -14.77 -14.96 -12.22
CA PRO A 7 -14.98 -14.37 -10.91
C PRO A 7 -15.45 -12.93 -11.09
N THR A 8 -16.35 -12.46 -10.22
CA THR A 8 -16.64 -11.02 -10.18
C THR A 8 -15.34 -10.26 -9.92
N LEU A 9 -15.28 -9.00 -10.32
CA LEU A 9 -14.09 -8.18 -10.09
C LEU A 9 -13.70 -8.16 -8.61
N GLU A 10 -14.69 -8.10 -7.70
CA GLU A 10 -14.46 -8.16 -6.26
C GLU A 10 -13.79 -9.47 -5.82
N THR A 11 -14.31 -10.63 -6.27
CA THR A 11 -13.68 -11.93 -5.97
C THR A 11 -12.27 -12.03 -6.54
N ALA A 12 -12.01 -11.43 -7.70
CA ALA A 12 -10.65 -11.41 -8.26
C ALA A 12 -9.69 -10.56 -7.41
N VAL A 13 -10.13 -9.39 -6.94
CA VAL A 13 -9.31 -8.52 -6.06
C VAL A 13 -9.10 -9.16 -4.69
N GLN A 14 -10.13 -9.84 -4.15
CA GLN A 14 -10.02 -10.59 -2.91
C GLN A 14 -8.97 -11.71 -3.01
N ARG A 15 -9.05 -12.54 -4.06
CA ARG A 15 -8.06 -13.61 -4.30
C ARG A 15 -6.64 -13.07 -4.46
N ALA A 16 -6.50 -11.90 -5.08
CA ALA A 16 -5.20 -11.23 -5.16
C ALA A 16 -4.68 -10.86 -3.75
N GLY A 17 -5.56 -10.37 -2.87
CA GLY A 17 -5.23 -10.09 -1.47
C GLY A 17 -4.83 -11.33 -0.68
N GLU A 18 -5.58 -12.43 -0.83
CA GLU A 18 -5.25 -13.74 -0.24
C GLU A 18 -3.90 -14.28 -0.73
N ALA A 19 -3.50 -13.95 -1.96
CA ALA A 19 -2.19 -14.26 -2.52
C ALA A 19 -1.08 -13.26 -2.13
N GLY A 20 -1.39 -12.26 -1.28
CA GLY A 20 -0.42 -11.28 -0.78
C GLY A 20 -0.19 -10.08 -1.70
N HIS A 21 -1.08 -9.82 -2.68
CA HIS A 21 -1.01 -8.64 -3.54
C HIS A 21 -1.74 -7.43 -2.94
N LEU A 22 -1.07 -6.29 -2.99
CA LEU A 22 -1.66 -4.98 -2.71
C LEU A 22 -2.27 -4.41 -3.99
N PHE A 23 -3.52 -3.97 -3.93
CA PHE A 23 -4.29 -3.44 -5.05
C PHE A 23 -4.45 -1.92 -4.91
N ILE A 24 -3.77 -1.15 -5.76
CA ILE A 24 -3.80 0.32 -5.68
C ILE A 24 -4.73 0.85 -6.75
N ALA A 25 -5.77 1.56 -6.33
CA ALA A 25 -6.90 1.93 -7.14
C ALA A 25 -7.11 3.45 -7.18
N SER A 26 -7.58 3.95 -8.32
CA SER A 26 -7.92 5.37 -8.48
C SER A 26 -9.29 5.67 -7.87
N ALA A 27 -9.41 6.76 -7.10
CA ALA A 27 -10.70 7.20 -6.59
C ALA A 27 -11.71 7.59 -7.70
N GLY A 28 -11.21 7.98 -8.88
CA GLY A 28 -12.00 8.41 -10.04
C GLY A 28 -11.88 9.92 -10.32
N ASN A 29 -12.33 10.35 -11.51
CA ASN A 29 -12.14 11.72 -12.02
C ASN A 29 -13.46 12.44 -12.34
N LYS A 30 -14.48 12.30 -11.48
CA LYS A 30 -15.84 12.86 -11.68
C LYS A 30 -16.25 13.88 -10.61
N LYS A 31 -15.34 14.31 -9.72
CA LYS A 31 -15.66 15.16 -8.55
C LYS A 31 -16.75 14.55 -7.65
N ASN A 32 -16.80 13.22 -7.62
CA ASN A 32 -17.83 12.47 -6.91
C ASN A 32 -17.39 12.19 -5.47
N ASP A 33 -18.37 12.19 -4.56
CA ASP A 33 -18.21 11.67 -3.20
C ASP A 33 -18.41 10.16 -3.22
N ASN A 34 -17.32 9.42 -3.04
CA ASN A 34 -17.31 7.96 -3.06
C ASN A 34 -17.96 7.34 -1.81
N ASP A 35 -18.13 8.10 -0.72
CA ASP A 35 -18.88 7.60 0.45
C ASP A 35 -20.39 7.54 0.13
N ALA A 36 -20.87 8.47 -0.71
CA ALA A 36 -22.27 8.50 -1.16
C ALA A 36 -22.52 7.64 -2.41
N THR A 37 -21.60 7.65 -3.37
CA THR A 37 -21.70 6.89 -4.63
C THR A 37 -20.38 6.17 -4.89
N PRO A 38 -20.25 4.90 -4.47
CA PRO A 38 -18.99 4.18 -4.54
C PRO A 38 -18.43 4.07 -5.96
N THR A 39 -17.14 4.34 -6.12
CA THR A 39 -16.39 4.05 -7.35
C THR A 39 -15.64 2.73 -7.18
N ILE A 40 -15.87 1.79 -8.08
CA ILE A 40 -15.19 0.49 -8.06
C ILE A 40 -13.81 0.60 -8.73
N PRO A 41 -12.73 0.04 -8.15
CA PRO A 41 -12.71 -0.90 -7.01
C PRO A 41 -12.54 -0.28 -5.61
N CYS A 42 -12.39 1.04 -5.46
CA CYS A 42 -12.29 1.68 -4.14
C CYS A 42 -13.49 1.40 -3.22
N GLY A 43 -14.67 1.18 -3.79
CA GLY A 43 -15.89 0.86 -3.05
C GLY A 43 -16.00 -0.58 -2.55
N PHE A 44 -15.04 -1.45 -2.86
CA PHE A 44 -15.02 -2.81 -2.29
C PHE A 44 -14.50 -2.78 -0.85
N ASN A 45 -15.15 -3.55 0.03
CA ASN A 45 -14.72 -3.67 1.42
C ASN A 45 -13.63 -4.74 1.56
N LEU A 46 -12.44 -4.46 1.02
CA LEU A 46 -11.30 -5.37 1.00
C LEU A 46 -10.04 -4.69 1.56
N ASP A 47 -9.39 -5.37 2.52
CA ASP A 47 -8.24 -4.81 3.24
C ASP A 47 -6.99 -4.61 2.37
N ASN A 48 -6.89 -5.32 1.24
CA ASN A 48 -5.75 -5.22 0.33
C ASN A 48 -5.87 -4.10 -0.70
N ILE A 49 -6.86 -3.20 -0.58
CA ILE A 49 -7.01 -2.05 -1.50
C ILE A 49 -6.41 -0.79 -0.87
N ILE A 50 -5.75 0.05 -1.68
CA ILE A 50 -5.48 1.45 -1.36
C ILE A 50 -6.16 2.32 -2.42
N CYS A 51 -7.14 3.10 -2.02
CA CYS A 51 -7.82 4.07 -2.87
C CYS A 51 -7.14 5.44 -2.82
N VAL A 52 -6.81 5.98 -3.99
CA VAL A 52 -5.96 7.16 -4.14
C VAL A 52 -6.69 8.32 -4.82
N ALA A 53 -6.80 9.44 -4.11
CA ALA A 53 -7.21 10.73 -4.66
C ALA A 53 -6.01 11.48 -5.28
N ALA A 54 -6.29 12.51 -6.10
CA ALA A 54 -5.25 13.30 -6.76
C ALA A 54 -5.19 14.74 -6.25
N THR A 55 -3.98 15.21 -5.93
CA THR A 55 -3.69 16.62 -5.65
C THR A 55 -2.88 17.29 -6.77
N ASP A 56 -2.92 18.61 -6.81
CA ASP A 56 -1.97 19.42 -7.56
C ASP A 56 -0.70 19.75 -6.75
N ALA A 57 0.18 20.57 -7.33
CA ALA A 57 1.45 20.99 -6.72
C ALA A 57 1.30 21.88 -5.48
N ASN A 58 0.09 22.38 -5.18
CA ASN A 58 -0.20 23.20 -4.00
C ASN A 58 -0.94 22.39 -2.92
N ASP A 59 -0.95 21.06 -3.03
CA ASP A 59 -1.70 20.15 -2.15
C ASP A 59 -3.20 20.38 -2.12
N VAL A 60 -3.73 20.95 -3.20
CA VAL A 60 -5.17 21.08 -3.39
C VAL A 60 -5.67 19.87 -4.16
N LEU A 61 -6.75 19.26 -3.66
CA LEU A 61 -7.44 18.20 -4.39
C LEU A 61 -7.82 18.69 -5.79
N LEU A 62 -7.50 17.92 -6.83
CA LEU A 62 -7.86 18.29 -8.19
C LEU A 62 -9.37 18.47 -8.30
N SER A 63 -9.79 19.48 -9.08
CA SER A 63 -11.20 19.84 -9.26
C SER A 63 -12.07 18.71 -9.79
N ASN A 64 -11.47 17.73 -10.47
CA ASN A 64 -12.13 16.53 -10.98
C ASN A 64 -11.86 15.28 -10.12
N SER A 65 -10.97 15.29 -9.13
CA SER A 65 -10.73 14.10 -8.30
C SER A 65 -11.97 13.76 -7.50
N ASN A 66 -12.32 12.48 -7.47
CA ASN A 66 -13.23 11.96 -6.47
C ASN A 66 -12.57 12.00 -5.08
N TYR A 67 -13.41 12.00 -4.06
CA TYR A 67 -13.01 12.04 -2.64
C TYR A 67 -13.96 11.13 -1.84
N GLY A 68 -13.62 10.88 -0.58
CA GLY A 68 -14.47 10.11 0.35
C GLY A 68 -13.78 10.04 1.69
N ALA A 69 -14.45 10.46 2.76
CA ALA A 69 -13.86 10.51 4.10
C ALA A 69 -13.56 9.10 4.65
N THR A 70 -14.23 8.07 4.14
CA THR A 70 -14.02 6.68 4.57
C THR A 70 -13.63 5.73 3.43
N THR A 71 -14.01 6.04 2.19
CA THR A 71 -13.77 5.17 1.02
C THR A 71 -12.50 5.51 0.22
N VAL A 72 -11.86 6.66 0.48
CA VAL A 72 -10.58 7.05 -0.11
C VAL A 72 -9.53 7.07 0.98
N ASP A 73 -8.42 6.35 0.81
CA ASP A 73 -7.44 6.17 1.89
C ASP A 73 -6.50 7.37 2.02
N LEU A 74 -5.90 7.83 0.91
CA LEU A 74 -4.97 8.97 0.88
C LEU A 74 -5.04 9.73 -0.45
N ALA A 75 -4.34 10.85 -0.54
CA ALA A 75 -4.10 11.54 -1.80
C ALA A 75 -2.62 11.45 -2.24
N ALA A 76 -2.36 11.55 -3.53
CA ALA A 76 -1.01 11.66 -4.06
C ALA A 76 -0.96 12.65 -5.24
N PRO A 77 0.24 13.15 -5.61
CA PRO A 77 0.39 14.06 -6.74
C PRO A 77 -0.19 13.46 -8.02
N GLY A 78 -1.18 14.13 -8.58
CA GLY A 78 -1.85 13.71 -9.81
C GLY A 78 -2.14 14.86 -10.76
N GLY A 79 -1.81 16.10 -10.41
CA GLY A 79 -1.95 17.29 -11.27
C GLY A 79 -0.69 17.57 -12.08
N SER A 80 -0.82 17.72 -13.39
CA SER A 80 0.27 18.10 -14.30
C SER A 80 1.51 17.21 -14.14
N ILE A 81 1.31 15.89 -14.16
CA ILE A 81 2.37 14.90 -14.05
C ILE A 81 2.96 14.64 -15.43
N TYR A 82 4.27 14.85 -15.56
CA TYR A 82 5.03 14.56 -16.78
C TYR A 82 5.42 13.09 -16.82
N SER A 83 5.05 12.38 -17.89
CA SER A 83 5.43 10.97 -18.03
C SER A 83 5.55 10.55 -19.50
N THR A 84 6.02 9.33 -19.72
CA THR A 84 6.23 8.72 -21.02
C THR A 84 4.92 8.44 -21.74
N LYS A 85 4.93 8.59 -23.06
CA LYS A 85 3.87 8.21 -24.00
C LYS A 85 4.50 7.38 -25.13
N PRO A 86 3.73 6.52 -25.84
CA PRO A 86 4.23 5.81 -27.00
C PRO A 86 4.96 6.70 -28.01
N SER A 87 5.79 6.09 -28.86
CA SER A 87 6.59 6.76 -29.88
C SER A 87 7.69 7.67 -29.33
N ASN A 88 8.32 7.30 -28.21
CA ASN A 88 9.40 8.06 -27.56
C ASN A 88 9.01 9.52 -27.26
N THR A 89 7.76 9.72 -26.83
CA THR A 89 7.24 11.05 -26.49
C THR A 89 6.94 11.14 -25.01
N TYR A 90 6.73 12.37 -24.54
CA TYR A 90 6.38 12.67 -23.18
C TYR A 90 5.25 13.69 -23.17
N ALA A 91 4.41 13.64 -22.16
CA ALA A 91 3.30 14.58 -22.01
C ALA A 91 2.98 14.83 -20.54
N TYR A 92 2.39 15.99 -20.27
CA TYR A 92 1.74 16.28 -19.01
C TYR A 92 0.31 15.73 -19.04
N MET A 93 -0.07 15.01 -17.98
CA MET A 93 -1.42 14.51 -17.77
C MET A 93 -1.86 14.75 -16.33
N SER A 94 -3.18 14.82 -16.11
CA SER A 94 -3.76 15.06 -14.79
C SER A 94 -4.87 14.06 -14.47
N GLY A 95 -4.92 13.60 -13.23
CA GLY A 95 -6.00 12.80 -12.68
C GLY A 95 -5.54 11.77 -11.65
N THR A 96 -6.50 11.08 -11.04
CA THR A 96 -6.23 9.96 -10.11
C THR A 96 -5.46 8.83 -10.77
N SER A 97 -5.55 8.67 -12.09
CA SER A 97 -4.71 7.76 -12.88
C SER A 97 -3.21 8.08 -12.82
N MET A 98 -2.84 9.34 -12.55
CA MET A 98 -1.45 9.76 -12.36
C MET A 98 -1.02 9.71 -10.90
N ALA A 99 -1.96 9.79 -9.95
CA ALA A 99 -1.70 9.63 -8.52
C ALA A 99 -1.45 8.16 -8.13
N VAL A 100 -2.22 7.22 -8.67
CA VAL A 100 -2.07 5.77 -8.43
C VAL A 100 -0.63 5.26 -8.65
N PRO A 101 0.04 5.52 -9.78
CA PRO A 101 1.40 5.03 -10.00
C PRO A 101 2.43 5.61 -9.02
N MET A 102 2.18 6.78 -8.41
CA MET A 102 3.06 7.31 -7.35
C MET A 102 3.01 6.43 -6.11
N VAL A 103 1.80 6.03 -5.67
CA VAL A 103 1.62 5.13 -4.52
C VAL A 103 2.11 3.71 -4.85
N ALA A 104 1.91 3.24 -6.08
CA ALA A 104 2.45 1.95 -6.53
C ALA A 104 3.98 1.92 -6.58
N GLY A 105 4.61 3.01 -7.04
CA GLY A 105 6.06 3.17 -7.00
C GLY A 105 6.60 3.16 -5.57
N ALA A 106 5.93 3.85 -4.65
CA ALA A 106 6.30 3.84 -3.23
C ALA A 106 6.21 2.44 -2.61
N ALA A 107 5.10 1.72 -2.84
CA ALA A 107 4.93 0.35 -2.38
C ALA A 107 6.02 -0.60 -2.94
N ALA A 108 6.36 -0.45 -4.23
CA ALA A 108 7.44 -1.22 -4.85
C ALA A 108 8.82 -0.89 -4.25
N LEU A 109 9.11 0.38 -3.99
CA LEU A 109 10.35 0.80 -3.34
C LEU A 109 10.47 0.20 -1.92
N MET A 110 9.37 0.19 -1.17
CA MET A 110 9.30 -0.43 0.15
C MET A 110 9.54 -1.94 0.10
N LEU A 111 9.02 -2.64 -0.92
CA LEU A 111 9.32 -4.06 -1.14
C LEU A 111 10.80 -4.31 -1.40
N VAL A 112 11.48 -3.44 -2.16
CA VAL A 112 12.92 -3.54 -2.37
C VAL A 112 13.68 -3.36 -1.05
N ALA A 113 13.27 -2.40 -0.22
CA ALA A 113 13.90 -2.12 1.07
C ALA A 113 13.62 -3.19 2.14
N ARG A 114 12.44 -3.83 2.10
CA ARG A 114 12.04 -4.92 2.99
C ARG A 114 11.36 -6.04 2.19
N PRO A 115 12.13 -6.96 1.57
CA PRO A 115 11.58 -8.00 0.68
C PRO A 115 10.60 -8.98 1.32
N LEU A 116 10.64 -9.12 2.65
CA LEU A 116 9.73 -9.99 3.41
C LEU A 116 8.50 -9.23 3.97
N ALA A 117 8.32 -7.95 3.61
CA ALA A 117 7.15 -7.20 4.03
C ALA A 117 5.88 -7.77 3.38
N THR A 118 4.82 -7.94 4.18
CA THR A 118 3.50 -8.29 3.63
C THR A 118 2.82 -7.08 3.00
N ALA A 119 1.88 -7.31 2.09
CA ALA A 119 1.04 -6.23 1.53
C ALA A 119 0.35 -5.40 2.64
N ALA A 120 -0.09 -6.04 3.73
CA ALA A 120 -0.67 -5.37 4.87
C ALA A 120 0.33 -4.46 5.60
N GLN A 121 1.57 -4.91 5.79
CA GLN A 121 2.63 -4.09 6.38
C GLN A 121 2.95 -2.87 5.49
N ILE A 122 3.05 -3.07 4.18
CA ILE A 122 3.28 -1.97 3.23
C ILE A 122 2.13 -0.97 3.26
N LYS A 123 0.87 -1.45 3.17
CA LYS A 123 -0.31 -0.59 3.29
C LYS A 123 -0.30 0.20 4.60
N SER A 124 -0.08 -0.48 5.72
CA SER A 124 -0.04 0.16 7.03
C SER A 124 1.05 1.22 7.12
N SER A 125 2.26 0.95 6.64
CA SER A 125 3.35 1.93 6.61
C SER A 125 3.04 3.12 5.70
N ILE A 126 2.40 2.93 4.55
CA ILE A 126 1.96 4.04 3.69
C ILE A 126 0.91 4.90 4.40
N LEU A 127 -0.14 4.29 4.94
CA LEU A 127 -1.27 5.03 5.52
C LEU A 127 -0.96 5.70 6.87
N SER A 128 -0.06 5.12 7.66
CA SER A 128 0.37 5.69 8.94
C SER A 128 1.43 6.78 8.81
N SER A 129 2.05 6.92 7.64
CA SER A 129 3.16 7.86 7.41
C SER A 129 2.80 9.00 6.47
N VAL A 130 1.50 9.22 6.19
CA VAL A 130 1.08 10.33 5.33
C VAL A 130 1.49 11.68 5.92
N GLU A 131 1.79 12.64 5.05
CA GLU A 131 1.90 14.03 5.46
C GLU A 131 0.50 14.64 5.54
N ALA A 132 0.11 15.10 6.72
CA ALA A 132 -1.21 15.70 6.92
C ALA A 132 -1.32 17.03 6.16
N VAL A 133 -2.40 17.19 5.40
CA VAL A 133 -2.67 18.40 4.62
C VAL A 133 -4.04 18.93 5.00
N THR A 134 -4.11 20.18 5.48
CA THR A 134 -5.38 20.78 5.92
C THR A 134 -6.48 20.71 4.87
N GLY A 135 -6.16 20.88 3.59
CA GLY A 135 -7.11 20.79 2.47
C GLY A 135 -7.65 19.38 2.19
N LEU A 136 -7.07 18.33 2.76
CA LEU A 136 -7.48 16.94 2.60
C LEU A 136 -8.30 16.40 3.77
N GLN A 137 -8.43 17.15 4.87
CA GLN A 137 -9.27 16.77 6.01
C GLN A 137 -10.71 16.54 5.56
N GLY A 138 -11.24 15.35 5.83
CA GLY A 138 -12.58 14.94 5.39
C GLY A 138 -12.72 14.67 3.89
N LYS A 139 -11.62 14.61 3.14
CA LYS A 139 -11.58 14.23 1.71
C LYS A 139 -11.00 12.84 1.46
N CYS A 140 -10.20 12.35 2.41
CA CYS A 140 -9.70 10.98 2.48
C CYS A 140 -9.57 10.60 3.97
N ALA A 141 -9.55 9.30 4.25
CA ALA A 141 -9.51 8.75 5.61
C ALA A 141 -8.26 9.18 6.38
N SER A 142 -7.11 9.23 5.71
CA SER A 142 -5.85 9.67 6.32
C SER A 142 -5.75 11.19 6.48
N GLY A 143 -6.56 11.97 5.74
CA GLY A 143 -6.44 13.43 5.70
C GLY A 143 -5.11 13.93 5.14
N GLY A 144 -4.35 13.08 4.44
CA GLY A 144 -2.97 13.35 4.09
C GLY A 144 -2.57 12.92 2.69
N ARG A 145 -1.39 13.42 2.30
CA ARG A 145 -0.70 13.08 1.06
C ARG A 145 0.33 11.99 1.32
N LEU A 146 0.56 11.14 0.32
CA LEU A 146 1.71 10.22 0.28
C LEU A 146 3.03 10.93 0.65
N ASP A 147 3.72 10.40 1.66
CA ASP A 147 5.12 10.71 1.97
C ASP A 147 5.93 9.42 1.84
N VAL A 148 6.79 9.36 0.83
CA VAL A 148 7.58 8.17 0.50
C VAL A 148 8.72 7.97 1.49
N ASP A 149 9.33 9.05 1.99
CA ASP A 149 10.48 8.98 2.90
C ASP A 149 10.03 8.50 4.29
N ALA A 150 8.94 9.07 4.80
CA ALA A 150 8.34 8.64 6.06
C ALA A 150 7.85 7.18 5.97
N ALA A 151 7.20 6.79 4.87
CA ALA A 151 6.74 5.41 4.67
C ALA A 151 7.92 4.41 4.59
N LEU A 152 9.01 4.79 3.91
CA LEU A 152 10.21 3.97 3.81
C LEU A 152 10.89 3.82 5.18
N THR A 153 11.01 4.92 5.92
CA THR A 153 11.55 4.90 7.28
C THR A 153 10.69 4.03 8.22
N SER A 154 9.37 4.12 8.11
CA SER A 154 8.42 3.32 8.88
C SER A 154 8.61 1.81 8.63
N ILE A 155 8.70 1.38 7.36
CA ILE A 155 8.81 -0.04 7.03
C ILE A 155 10.18 -0.63 7.39
N THR A 156 11.26 0.15 7.34
CA THR A 156 12.61 -0.31 7.70
C THR A 156 12.92 -0.19 9.19
N SER A 157 12.24 0.69 9.94
CA SER A 157 12.48 0.85 11.39
C SER A 157 11.82 -0.24 12.24
N THR A 158 10.90 -1.03 11.68
CA THR A 158 10.26 -2.17 12.36
C THR A 158 11.19 -3.39 12.53
N VAL A 159 12.51 -3.20 12.46
CA VAL A 159 13.50 -4.17 12.95
C VAL A 159 13.76 -3.89 14.43
N SER A 160 12.73 -3.98 15.27
CA SER A 160 12.92 -4.02 16.73
C SER A 160 12.74 -5.47 17.19
N ALA A 161 13.74 -5.93 17.95
CA ALA A 161 14.07 -7.32 18.23
C ALA A 161 12.87 -8.19 18.63
N SER A 162 12.43 -9.06 17.73
CA SER A 162 11.74 -10.28 18.17
C SER A 162 12.77 -11.05 18.97
N SER A 163 12.55 -11.14 20.28
CA SER A 163 13.39 -11.85 21.25
C SER A 163 13.89 -13.17 20.66
N ILE A 164 15.16 -13.19 20.25
CA ILE A 164 15.85 -14.44 19.95
C ILE A 164 16.05 -15.09 21.32
N THR A 165 15.13 -15.97 21.70
CA THR A 165 15.34 -16.88 22.82
C THR A 165 16.39 -17.88 22.35
N THR A 166 17.66 -17.56 22.61
CA THR A 166 18.75 -18.51 22.47
C THR A 166 18.54 -19.62 23.51
N THR A 167 17.90 -20.71 23.09
CA THR A 167 17.92 -21.95 23.86
C THR A 167 19.34 -22.52 23.79
N THR A 168 20.15 -22.18 24.79
CA THR A 168 21.43 -22.86 25.02
C THR A 168 21.13 -24.31 25.37
N ILE A 169 21.33 -25.23 24.42
CA ILE A 169 21.37 -26.66 24.74
C ILE A 169 22.73 -26.91 25.42
N SER A 170 22.75 -26.83 26.74
CA SER A 170 23.86 -27.32 27.55
C SER A 170 23.85 -28.84 27.50
N ARG A 171 24.65 -29.42 26.60
CA ARG A 171 24.88 -30.87 26.58
C ARG A 171 25.81 -31.20 27.74
N THR A 172 25.26 -31.75 28.82
CA THR A 172 26.06 -32.36 29.89
C THR A 172 26.86 -33.50 29.28
N ILE A 173 28.19 -33.35 29.20
CA ILE A 173 29.08 -34.49 28.98
C ILE A 173 29.05 -35.31 30.27
N GLY A 174 28.25 -36.37 30.28
CA GLY A 174 28.38 -37.40 31.30
C GLY A 174 29.75 -38.06 31.14
N GLU A 175 30.62 -37.91 32.12
CA GLU A 175 31.79 -38.76 32.28
C GLU A 175 31.30 -40.21 32.42
N ALA A 176 31.50 -41.00 31.37
CA ALA A 176 31.38 -42.44 31.48
C ALA A 176 32.66 -42.97 32.14
N CYS A 177 32.55 -43.38 33.41
CA CYS A 177 33.55 -44.22 34.08
C CYS A 177 33.82 -45.48 33.23
N PHE A 178 35.05 -45.62 32.74
CA PHE A 178 35.57 -46.91 32.29
C PHE A 178 35.97 -47.73 33.52
N PRO A 179 35.39 -48.93 33.75
CA PRO A 179 35.93 -49.82 34.75
C PRO A 179 37.26 -50.41 34.23
N HIS A 180 38.33 -50.19 34.99
CA HIS A 180 39.51 -51.04 34.93
C HIS A 180 39.10 -52.46 35.30
N ASN A 181 39.40 -53.42 34.43
CA ASN A 181 39.54 -54.82 34.83
C ASN A 181 40.91 -55.31 34.37
N THR A 182 41.51 -56.09 35.26
CA THR A 182 42.91 -56.57 35.36
C THR A 182 43.56 -57.06 34.07
#